data_AF-A0A1E7FQW5-F1
#
_entry.id   AF-A0A1E7FQW5-F1
#
_cell.length_a   1.000
_cell.length_b   1.000
_cell.length_c   1.000
_cell.angle_alpha   90.00
_cell.angle_beta   90.00
_cell.angle_gamma   90.00
#
_symmetry.space_group_name_H-M   'P 1'
#
loop_
_entity.id
_entity.type
_entity.pdbx_description
1 polymer ?
#
loop_
_entity_poly.entity_id
_entity_poly.type
_entity_poly.pdbx_seq_one_letter_code
_entity_poly.pdbx_strand_id
1 'polypeptide(L)'
;MLEGEDFINGSKIPSITDQPDNSINSSQEQEQQQKQKIRQDNAGDLLRVEKSSGLLRLAKLSLQDYEMRSGFFKKREADRRIEESLARMMGDEASYVRPMDASEKTIGPLGLWEKSSVEWFQQVIDEEARRAREIVRLGGISVRPMDTSGGDEQLGPLGIIESRLVDFFDSIQQSERERSSLRVLRPKDLEESKRGPLGKAELRASEAIREILNSEKTRMEQSRIRDGIVRPIDIPGPLGELEMAVLAVVKGEEQRKLETQEINGASLIRPKDSKIKGPLGELEEQAVAAVKKLTEEEKMRVRNIQKFLDEHRPMEQLEPSALGMLETVVVGIVRAPILLFQILSRVRDLLQSELDDADVNILKEKNTDSNEKK
;
A
#
# COMPACT_ATOMS: atom_id res chain seq x y z
N MET A 1 -68.01 59.22 -8.02
CA MET A 1 -68.47 59.27 -9.42
C MET A 1 -68.09 57.94 -10.04
N LEU A 2 -68.94 57.01 -10.45
CA LEU A 2 -70.40 56.82 -10.54
C LEU A 2 -70.52 55.27 -10.45
N GLU A 3 -71.27 54.67 -9.52
CA GLU A 3 -72.70 54.36 -9.64
C GLU A 3 -73.13 53.79 -11.00
N GLY A 4 -73.79 52.63 -10.97
CA GLY A 4 -74.39 52.01 -12.14
C GLY A 4 -74.77 50.55 -11.91
N GLU A 5 -75.72 50.33 -11.00
CA GLU A 5 -76.53 49.12 -10.95
C GLU A 5 -77.26 48.91 -12.29
N ASP A 6 -77.55 47.67 -12.67
CA ASP A 6 -78.91 47.33 -13.12
C ASP A 6 -79.19 45.81 -13.09
N PHE A 7 -80.47 45.54 -12.84
CA PHE A 7 -81.06 44.36 -12.24
C PHE A 7 -81.92 43.60 -13.28
N ILE A 8 -81.92 42.26 -13.20
CA ILE A 8 -82.99 41.25 -13.48
C ILE A 8 -83.57 41.04 -14.90
N ASN A 9 -83.46 39.79 -15.38
CA ASN A 9 -84.55 38.83 -15.77
C ASN A 9 -83.88 37.68 -16.55
N GLY A 10 -84.17 36.38 -16.42
CA GLY A 10 -85.19 35.61 -15.72
C GLY A 10 -85.25 34.23 -16.41
N SER A 11 -85.34 33.15 -15.62
CA SER A 11 -85.81 31.79 -15.99
C SER A 11 -85.02 30.93 -17.01
N LYS A 12 -84.54 29.75 -16.56
CA LYS A 12 -85.07 28.43 -16.99
C LYS A 12 -84.33 27.24 -16.33
N ILE A 13 -85.13 26.47 -15.57
CA ILE A 13 -85.22 25.00 -15.48
C ILE A 13 -84.04 24.22 -14.84
N PRO A 14 -84.32 23.33 -13.86
CA PRO A 14 -83.31 22.55 -13.16
C PRO A 14 -82.94 21.29 -13.94
N SER A 15 -81.64 21.02 -14.12
CA SER A 15 -81.16 19.68 -14.45
C SER A 15 -80.72 18.99 -13.17
N ILE A 16 -81.57 18.06 -12.73
CA ILE A 16 -81.24 16.99 -11.79
C ILE A 16 -80.11 16.18 -12.43
N THR A 17 -78.93 16.21 -11.81
CA THR A 17 -77.88 15.22 -12.02
C THR A 17 -77.54 14.63 -10.68
N ASP A 18 -77.98 13.39 -10.50
CA ASP A 18 -77.63 12.49 -9.42
C ASP A 18 -76.10 12.48 -9.23
N GLN A 19 -75.63 12.98 -8.08
CA GLN A 19 -74.31 12.64 -7.58
C GLN A 19 -74.44 11.38 -6.73
N PRO A 20 -73.84 10.25 -7.12
CA PRO A 20 -73.75 9.10 -6.23
C PRO A 20 -72.81 9.43 -5.06
N ASP A 21 -73.23 9.03 -3.87
CA ASP A 21 -72.51 9.09 -2.61
C ASP A 21 -71.05 8.62 -2.74
N ASN A 22 -70.11 9.57 -2.79
CA ASN A 22 -68.67 9.31 -2.89
C ASN A 22 -67.95 9.41 -1.52
N SER A 23 -68.71 9.36 -0.42
CA SER A 23 -68.20 9.48 0.96
C SER A 23 -67.76 8.14 1.58
N ILE A 24 -68.08 7.01 0.94
CA ILE A 24 -67.75 5.67 1.46
C ILE A 24 -66.35 5.20 0.99
N ASN A 25 -65.87 5.66 -0.17
CA ASN A 25 -64.57 5.25 -0.70
C ASN A 25 -63.37 5.95 -0.02
N SER A 26 -63.51 7.19 0.44
CA SER A 26 -62.41 7.92 1.09
C SER A 26 -62.02 7.34 2.45
N SER A 27 -62.99 6.79 3.19
CA SER A 27 -62.73 6.15 4.49
C SER A 27 -62.01 4.79 4.33
N GLN A 28 -62.36 4.03 3.28
CA GLN A 28 -61.68 2.77 2.97
C GLN A 28 -60.27 3.00 2.42
N GLU A 29 -60.06 4.04 1.60
CA GLU A 29 -58.72 4.42 1.13
C GLU A 29 -57.82 4.91 2.27
N GLN A 30 -58.36 5.68 3.23
CA GLN A 30 -57.59 6.12 4.40
C GLN A 30 -57.23 4.96 5.33
N GLU A 31 -58.12 3.99 5.56
CA GLU A 31 -57.80 2.78 6.31
C GLU A 31 -56.76 1.92 5.58
N GLN A 32 -56.83 1.82 4.26
CA GLN A 32 -55.84 1.09 3.46
C GLN A 32 -54.47 1.78 3.49
N GLN A 33 -54.43 3.11 3.41
CA GLN A 33 -53.19 3.88 3.54
C GLN A 33 -52.59 3.79 4.94
N GLN A 34 -53.41 3.81 6.00
CA GLN A 34 -52.92 3.57 7.38
C GLN A 34 -52.39 2.14 7.56
N LYS A 35 -53.10 1.12 7.06
CA LYS A 35 -52.63 -0.28 7.10
C LYS A 35 -51.35 -0.48 6.30
N GLN A 36 -51.18 0.21 5.17
CA GLN A 36 -49.93 0.18 4.40
C GLN A 36 -48.78 0.87 5.13
N LYS A 37 -49.04 2.00 5.79
CA LYS A 37 -48.03 2.72 6.59
C LYS A 37 -47.56 1.90 7.79
N ILE A 38 -48.48 1.29 8.53
CA ILE A 38 -48.17 0.38 9.65
C ILE A 38 -47.38 -0.85 9.16
N ARG A 39 -47.70 -1.38 7.98
CA ARG A 39 -46.93 -2.50 7.39
C ARG A 39 -45.52 -2.07 6.96
N GLN A 40 -45.34 -0.85 6.44
CA GLN A 40 -44.04 -0.31 6.08
C GLN A 40 -43.18 -0.01 7.32
N ASP A 41 -43.77 0.56 8.36
CA ASP A 41 -43.09 0.84 9.64
C ASP A 41 -42.64 -0.46 10.31
N ASN A 42 -43.51 -1.48 10.36
CA ASN A 42 -43.17 -2.80 10.89
C ASN A 42 -42.12 -3.55 10.05
N ALA A 43 -42.11 -3.38 8.72
CA ALA A 43 -41.09 -3.95 7.86
C ALA A 43 -39.72 -3.28 8.07
N GLY A 44 -39.71 -1.96 8.32
CA GLY A 44 -38.50 -1.22 8.68
C GLY A 44 -37.90 -1.66 10.01
N ASP A 45 -38.74 -1.93 11.02
CA ASP A 45 -38.30 -2.41 12.32
C ASP A 45 -37.81 -3.86 12.28
N LEU A 46 -38.45 -4.75 11.52
CA LEU A 46 -37.96 -6.11 11.31
C LEU A 46 -36.60 -6.13 10.61
N LEU A 47 -36.40 -5.31 9.58
CA LEU A 47 -35.10 -5.16 8.90
C LEU A 47 -34.03 -4.59 9.82
N ARG A 48 -34.39 -3.70 10.77
CA ARG A 48 -33.46 -3.18 11.79
C ARG A 48 -33.07 -4.25 12.80
N VAL A 49 -34.02 -5.08 13.25
CA VAL A 49 -33.79 -6.18 14.19
C VAL A 49 -32.96 -7.30 13.56
N GLU A 50 -33.21 -7.64 12.29
CA GLU A 50 -32.38 -8.63 11.58
C GLU A 50 -30.96 -8.10 11.35
N LYS A 51 -30.81 -6.84 10.92
CA LYS A 51 -29.49 -6.21 10.74
C LYS A 51 -28.71 -6.09 12.04
N SER A 52 -29.36 -5.73 13.15
CA SER A 52 -28.69 -5.67 14.46
C SER A 52 -28.27 -7.05 14.94
N SER A 53 -29.07 -8.10 14.68
CA SER A 53 -28.68 -9.48 14.99
C SER A 53 -27.48 -9.96 14.17
N GLY A 54 -27.42 -9.60 12.89
CA GLY A 54 -26.29 -9.90 12.00
C GLY A 54 -25.01 -9.17 12.42
N LEU A 55 -25.10 -7.86 12.69
CA LEU A 55 -23.97 -7.06 13.18
C LEU A 55 -23.47 -7.56 14.54
N LEU A 56 -24.37 -7.94 15.45
CA LEU A 56 -24.00 -8.51 16.75
C LEU A 56 -23.26 -9.83 16.60
N ARG A 57 -23.68 -10.69 15.65
CA ARG A 57 -22.98 -11.95 15.37
C ARG A 57 -21.60 -11.73 14.75
N LEU A 58 -21.48 -10.77 13.83
CA LEU A 58 -20.20 -10.37 13.24
C LEU A 58 -19.25 -9.75 14.26
N ALA A 59 -19.76 -8.88 15.13
CA ALA A 59 -18.97 -8.27 16.19
C ALA A 59 -18.46 -9.32 17.19
N LYS A 60 -19.30 -10.30 17.58
CA LYS A 60 -18.85 -11.44 18.40
C LYS A 60 -17.76 -12.28 17.71
N LEU A 61 -17.90 -12.53 16.41
CA LEU A 61 -16.91 -13.27 15.63
C LEU A 61 -15.60 -12.48 15.51
N SER A 62 -15.68 -11.17 15.32
CA SER A 62 -14.52 -10.26 15.31
C SER A 62 -13.79 -10.26 16.66
N LEU A 63 -14.52 -10.28 17.79
CA LEU A 63 -13.91 -10.41 19.12
C LEU A 63 -13.21 -11.76 19.30
N GLN A 64 -13.83 -12.84 18.85
CA GLN A 64 -13.21 -14.16 18.89
C GLN A 64 -11.95 -14.24 18.03
N ASP A 65 -11.97 -13.65 16.83
CA ASP A 65 -10.79 -13.54 15.96
C ASP A 65 -9.70 -12.69 16.61
N TYR A 66 -10.06 -11.58 17.26
CA TYR A 66 -9.13 -10.76 18.04
C TYR A 66 -8.48 -11.55 19.18
N GLU A 67 -9.24 -12.30 19.97
CA GLU A 67 -8.71 -13.13 21.06
C GLU A 67 -7.75 -14.20 20.54
N MET A 68 -8.07 -14.84 19.41
CA MET A 68 -7.18 -15.80 18.76
C MET A 68 -5.88 -15.16 18.27
N ARG A 69 -5.96 -14.02 17.56
CA ARG A 69 -4.79 -13.33 17.02
C ARG A 69 -3.92 -12.73 18.12
N SER A 70 -4.52 -12.00 19.06
CA SER A 70 -3.80 -11.40 20.19
C SER A 70 -3.18 -12.47 21.09
N GLY A 71 -3.86 -13.60 21.31
CA GLY A 71 -3.32 -14.76 22.00
C GLY A 71 -2.09 -15.35 21.29
N PHE A 72 -2.16 -15.50 19.96
CA PHE A 72 -1.02 -15.98 19.16
C PHE A 72 0.17 -15.01 19.22
N PHE A 73 -0.06 -13.69 19.11
CA PHE A 73 0.99 -12.68 19.22
C PHE A 73 1.64 -12.68 20.60
N LYS A 74 0.85 -12.65 21.67
CA LYS A 74 1.35 -12.69 23.06
C LYS A 74 2.14 -13.96 23.34
N LYS A 75 1.67 -15.11 22.85
CA LYS A 75 2.39 -16.37 23.00
C LYS A 75 3.74 -16.32 22.29
N ARG A 76 3.77 -15.88 21.03
CA ARG A 76 5.03 -15.73 20.29
C ARG A 76 5.99 -14.74 20.91
N GLU A 77 5.48 -13.64 21.44
CA GLU A 77 6.31 -12.65 22.12
C GLU A 77 6.86 -13.17 23.45
N ALA A 78 6.07 -13.95 24.20
CA ALA A 78 6.52 -14.62 25.41
C ALA A 78 7.59 -15.68 25.11
N ASP A 79 7.34 -16.55 24.13
CA ASP A 79 8.30 -17.56 23.67
C ASP A 79 9.62 -16.87 23.23
N ARG A 80 9.52 -15.75 22.50
CA ARG A 80 10.70 -14.95 22.09
C ARG A 80 11.44 -14.36 23.28
N ARG A 81 10.75 -13.76 24.27
CA ARG A 81 11.41 -13.20 25.46
C ARG A 81 12.11 -14.30 26.27
N ILE A 82 11.54 -15.50 26.31
CA ILE A 82 12.18 -16.67 26.94
C ILE A 82 13.44 -17.04 26.16
N GLU A 83 13.36 -17.19 24.84
CA GLU A 83 14.52 -17.48 23.98
C GLU A 83 15.62 -16.40 24.11
N GLU A 84 15.27 -15.12 24.07
CA GLU A 84 16.22 -14.01 24.28
C GLU A 84 16.88 -14.08 25.67
N SER A 85 16.10 -14.42 26.71
CA SER A 85 16.63 -14.56 28.07
C SER A 85 17.57 -15.77 28.20
N LEU A 86 17.24 -16.89 27.55
CA LEU A 86 18.06 -18.10 27.51
C LEU A 86 19.36 -17.85 26.74
N ALA A 87 19.30 -17.21 25.57
CA ALA A 87 20.46 -16.83 24.79
C ALA A 87 21.41 -15.93 25.60
N ARG A 88 20.87 -14.92 26.29
CA ARG A 88 21.66 -14.05 27.19
C ARG A 88 22.30 -14.83 28.34
N MET A 89 21.61 -15.81 28.92
CA MET A 89 22.18 -16.65 29.99
C MET A 89 23.26 -17.60 29.49
N MET A 90 23.18 -18.05 28.24
CA MET A 90 24.21 -18.88 27.60
C MET A 90 25.40 -18.09 27.08
N GLY A 91 25.33 -16.75 27.07
CA GLY A 91 26.37 -15.88 26.53
C GLY A 91 26.33 -15.75 25.00
N ASP A 92 25.27 -16.24 24.37
CA ASP A 92 25.06 -16.16 22.93
C ASP A 92 24.23 -14.92 22.55
N GLU A 93 24.58 -14.27 21.43
CA GLU A 93 23.71 -13.28 20.81
C GLU A 93 22.50 -14.01 20.19
N ALA A 94 21.29 -13.51 20.40
CA ALA A 94 20.06 -14.13 19.89
C ALA A 94 20.17 -14.39 18.37
N SER A 95 20.18 -15.67 18.01
CA SER A 95 20.57 -16.16 16.68
C SER A 95 19.55 -15.83 15.57
N TYR A 96 18.29 -15.55 15.93
CA TYR A 96 17.27 -15.04 15.02
C TYR A 96 16.60 -13.77 15.55
N VAL A 97 16.88 -12.65 14.91
CA VAL A 97 16.21 -11.37 15.18
C VAL A 97 15.38 -11.04 13.94
N ARG A 98 14.05 -10.96 14.07
CA ARG A 98 13.22 -10.42 12.98
C ARG A 98 13.70 -8.99 12.68
N PRO A 99 13.60 -8.49 11.44
CA PRO A 99 14.11 -7.16 11.11
C PRO A 99 13.59 -6.05 12.02
N MET A 100 12.31 -6.12 12.45
CA MET A 100 11.73 -5.18 13.42
C MET A 100 12.30 -5.26 14.85
N ASP A 101 12.91 -6.38 15.22
CA ASP A 101 13.38 -6.69 16.58
C ASP A 101 14.88 -6.37 16.77
N ALA A 102 15.55 -5.92 15.71
CA ALA A 102 16.93 -5.46 15.79
C ALA A 102 17.04 -4.26 16.74
N SER A 103 18.17 -4.16 17.44
CA SER A 103 18.44 -3.00 18.29
C SER A 103 18.27 -1.70 17.49
N GLU A 104 17.85 -0.60 18.13
CA GLU A 104 17.62 0.68 17.43
C GLU A 104 18.86 1.21 16.68
N LYS A 105 20.05 0.73 17.03
CA LYS A 105 21.31 1.05 16.35
C LYS A 105 21.60 0.20 15.12
N THR A 106 20.95 -0.98 15.01
CA THR A 106 21.15 -1.96 13.94
C THR A 106 19.88 -2.18 13.10
N ILE A 107 18.77 -1.51 13.44
CA ILE A 107 17.54 -1.59 12.67
C ILE A 107 17.70 -0.87 11.33
N GLY A 108 17.65 -1.64 10.25
CA GLY A 108 17.65 -1.13 8.89
C GLY A 108 16.33 -0.42 8.53
N PRO A 109 16.25 0.27 7.38
CA PRO A 109 15.02 0.88 6.90
C PRO A 109 13.90 -0.16 6.75
N LEU A 110 14.20 -1.40 6.35
CA LEU A 110 13.19 -2.46 6.26
C LEU A 110 12.65 -2.84 7.65
N GLY A 111 13.52 -2.90 8.66
CA GLY A 111 13.11 -3.16 10.04
C GLY A 111 12.24 -2.04 10.61
N LEU A 112 12.56 -0.78 10.29
CA LEU A 112 11.74 0.38 10.68
C LEU A 112 10.35 0.34 10.02
N TRP A 113 10.30 -0.01 8.73
CA TRP A 113 9.04 -0.16 8.00
C TRP A 113 8.21 -1.32 8.53
N GLU A 114 8.82 -2.48 8.77
CA GLU A 114 8.13 -3.63 9.38
C GLU A 114 7.61 -3.27 10.76
N LYS A 115 8.44 -2.66 11.62
CA LYS A 115 8.06 -2.22 12.96
C LYS A 115 6.88 -1.26 12.92
N SER A 116 6.98 -0.18 12.12
CA SER A 116 5.90 0.79 11.98
C SER A 116 4.62 0.18 11.42
N SER A 117 4.73 -0.75 10.47
CA SER A 117 3.56 -1.40 9.87
C SER A 117 2.90 -2.35 10.87
N VAL A 118 3.68 -3.16 11.57
CA VAL A 118 3.17 -4.11 12.58
C VAL A 118 2.54 -3.37 13.75
N GLU A 119 3.18 -2.32 14.26
CA GLU A 119 2.63 -1.46 15.30
C GLU A 119 1.31 -0.83 14.85
N TRP A 120 1.26 -0.30 13.63
CA TRP A 120 0.04 0.27 13.08
C TRP A 120 -1.07 -0.78 12.94
N PHE A 121 -0.78 -1.97 12.40
CA PHE A 121 -1.76 -3.05 12.29
C PHE A 121 -2.26 -3.53 13.66
N GLN A 122 -1.37 -3.61 14.65
CA GLN A 122 -1.74 -4.00 16.00
C GLN A 122 -2.68 -2.97 16.63
N GLN A 123 -2.39 -1.68 16.47
CA GLN A 123 -3.28 -0.60 16.90
C GLN A 123 -4.64 -0.66 16.21
N VAL A 124 -4.68 -0.94 14.90
CA VAL A 124 -5.93 -1.11 14.13
C VAL A 124 -6.74 -2.30 14.67
N ILE A 125 -6.08 -3.42 14.94
CA ILE A 125 -6.73 -4.63 15.46
C ILE A 125 -7.29 -4.38 16.88
N ASP A 126 -6.53 -3.69 17.74
CA ASP A 126 -6.97 -3.31 19.08
C ASP A 126 -8.14 -2.31 19.04
N GLU A 127 -8.13 -1.38 18.10
CA GLU A 127 -9.23 -0.43 17.85
C GLU A 127 -10.49 -1.12 17.35
N GLU A 128 -10.40 -2.00 16.34
CA GLU A 128 -11.56 -2.74 15.84
C GLU A 128 -12.12 -3.68 16.92
N ALA A 129 -11.28 -4.25 17.79
CA ALA A 129 -11.75 -5.02 18.93
C ALA A 129 -12.45 -4.16 19.99
N ARG A 130 -12.02 -2.90 20.20
CA ARG A 130 -12.76 -1.95 21.05
C ARG A 130 -14.12 -1.63 20.42
N ARG A 131 -14.15 -1.32 19.14
CA ARG A 131 -15.39 -1.09 18.37
C ARG A 131 -16.35 -2.27 18.44
N ALA A 132 -15.86 -3.49 18.22
CA ALA A 132 -16.66 -4.70 18.28
C ALA A 132 -17.25 -4.92 19.69
N ARG A 133 -16.48 -4.63 20.77
CA ARG A 133 -16.98 -4.63 22.15
C ARG A 133 -18.14 -3.65 22.33
N GLU A 134 -18.03 -2.46 21.78
CA GLU A 134 -19.10 -1.45 21.86
C GLU A 134 -20.34 -1.84 21.05
N ILE A 135 -20.18 -2.38 19.84
CA ILE A 135 -21.29 -2.89 19.03
C ILE A 135 -22.04 -3.98 19.81
N VAL A 136 -21.31 -4.90 20.45
CA VAL A 136 -21.91 -5.93 21.30
C VAL A 136 -22.60 -5.30 22.52
N ARG A 137 -21.97 -4.34 23.19
CA ARG A 137 -22.53 -3.62 24.36
C ARG A 137 -23.83 -2.90 24.02
N LEU A 138 -23.90 -2.28 22.85
CA LEU A 138 -25.06 -1.54 22.36
C LEU A 138 -26.11 -2.44 21.69
N GLY A 139 -25.96 -3.76 21.72
CA GLY A 139 -26.96 -4.69 21.21
C GLY A 139 -27.00 -4.79 19.67
N GLY A 140 -25.87 -4.58 18.99
CA GLY A 140 -25.76 -4.70 17.53
C GLY A 140 -25.94 -3.38 16.78
N ILE A 141 -25.91 -2.25 17.47
CA ILE A 141 -25.91 -0.92 16.84
C ILE A 141 -24.52 -0.68 16.22
N SER A 142 -24.50 -0.24 14.96
CA SER A 142 -23.26 0.10 14.28
C SER A 142 -22.62 1.32 14.94
N VAL A 143 -21.36 1.17 15.35
CA VAL A 143 -20.53 2.25 15.88
C VAL A 143 -19.51 2.64 14.81
N ARG A 144 -19.24 3.93 14.62
CA ARG A 144 -18.17 4.40 13.72
C ARG A 144 -16.83 4.40 14.46
N PRO A 145 -15.70 4.08 13.80
CA PRO A 145 -14.38 4.15 14.41
C PRO A 145 -14.11 5.44 15.20
N MET A 146 -14.46 6.61 14.69
CA MET A 146 -14.31 7.89 15.38
C MET A 146 -15.12 8.01 16.69
N ASP A 147 -16.24 7.30 16.78
CA ASP A 147 -17.15 7.34 17.93
C ASP A 147 -16.78 6.32 19.02
N THR A 148 -15.74 5.50 18.79
CA THR A 148 -15.32 4.44 19.75
C THR A 148 -14.55 4.95 20.96
N SER A 149 -14.19 6.23 20.96
CA SER A 149 -13.47 6.86 22.08
C SER A 149 -14.47 7.46 23.07
N GLY A 150 -14.89 6.65 24.04
CA GLY A 150 -15.65 7.13 25.19
C GLY A 150 -14.78 8.00 26.11
N GLY A 151 -14.82 9.32 25.93
CA GLY A 151 -14.47 10.32 26.95
C GLY A 151 -12.99 10.70 27.07
N ASP A 152 -12.07 9.74 27.23
CA ASP A 152 -10.65 10.03 27.54
C ASP A 152 -9.63 9.11 26.82
N GLU A 153 -10.08 8.11 26.05
CA GLU A 153 -9.17 7.25 25.30
C GLU A 153 -8.77 7.89 23.95
N GLN A 154 -7.47 7.87 23.66
CA GLN A 154 -6.94 8.36 22.39
C GLN A 154 -7.54 7.57 21.22
N LEU A 155 -8.06 8.29 20.21
CA LEU A 155 -8.57 7.69 18.98
C LEU A 155 -7.48 6.81 18.36
N GLY A 156 -7.87 5.62 17.91
CA GLY A 156 -6.96 4.74 17.19
C GLY A 156 -6.69 5.25 15.76
N PRO A 157 -5.79 4.58 15.03
CA PRO A 157 -5.42 4.96 13.68
C PRO A 157 -6.61 5.06 12.71
N LEU A 158 -7.61 4.18 12.80
CA LEU A 158 -8.80 4.23 11.96
C LEU A 158 -9.68 5.43 12.31
N GLY A 159 -9.88 5.70 13.60
CA GLY A 159 -10.60 6.86 14.09
C GLY A 159 -9.94 8.17 13.68
N ILE A 160 -8.60 8.24 13.66
CA ILE A 160 -7.84 9.40 13.17
C ILE A 160 -8.03 9.60 11.66
N ILE A 161 -8.02 8.52 10.88
CA ILE A 161 -8.24 8.60 9.44
C ILE A 161 -9.68 9.01 9.14
N GLU A 162 -10.65 8.39 9.82
CA GLU A 162 -12.07 8.74 9.67
C GLU A 162 -12.32 10.18 10.09
N SER A 163 -11.80 10.64 11.24
CA SER A 163 -11.99 12.02 11.69
C SER A 163 -11.43 13.02 10.68
N ARG A 164 -10.21 12.79 10.17
CA ARG A 164 -9.63 13.64 9.12
C ARG A 164 -10.45 13.66 7.84
N LEU A 165 -11.01 12.52 7.44
CA LEU A 165 -11.86 12.43 6.25
C LEU A 165 -13.20 13.13 6.48
N VAL A 166 -13.83 12.93 7.63
CA VAL A 166 -15.08 13.59 8.03
C VAL A 166 -14.86 15.09 8.11
N ASP A 167 -13.82 15.55 8.81
CA ASP A 167 -13.44 16.97 8.89
C ASP A 167 -13.20 17.56 7.50
N PHE A 168 -12.57 16.81 6.59
CA PHE A 168 -12.38 17.24 5.21
C PHE A 168 -13.72 17.39 4.48
N PHE A 169 -14.62 16.43 4.55
CA PHE A 169 -15.94 16.52 3.91
C PHE A 169 -16.82 17.59 4.55
N ASP A 170 -16.78 17.73 5.87
CA ASP A 170 -17.49 18.77 6.60
C ASP A 170 -16.97 20.14 6.23
N SER A 171 -15.66 20.31 6.05
CA SER A 171 -15.06 21.56 5.56
C SER A 171 -15.52 21.90 4.13
N ILE A 172 -15.68 20.89 3.26
CA ILE A 172 -16.27 21.07 1.93
C ILE A 172 -17.72 21.51 2.08
N GLN A 173 -18.52 20.78 2.85
CA GLN A 173 -19.94 21.05 3.00
C GLN A 173 -20.19 22.44 3.61
N GLN A 174 -19.44 22.83 4.64
CA GLN A 174 -19.51 24.15 5.25
C GLN A 174 -19.15 25.24 4.24
N SER A 175 -18.04 25.08 3.51
CA SER A 175 -17.65 26.04 2.48
C SER A 175 -18.66 26.16 1.34
N GLU A 176 -19.33 25.07 0.96
CA GLU A 176 -20.39 25.06 -0.05
C GLU A 176 -21.69 25.71 0.47
N ARG A 177 -22.02 25.50 1.74
CA ARG A 177 -23.14 26.21 2.39
C ARG A 177 -22.89 27.71 2.43
N GLU A 178 -21.67 28.13 2.77
CA GLU A 178 -21.26 29.53 2.76
C GLU A 178 -21.22 30.13 1.35
N ARG A 179 -20.76 29.36 0.36
CA ARG A 179 -20.82 29.74 -1.06
C ARG A 179 -22.25 30.02 -1.51
N SER A 180 -23.14 29.08 -1.18
CA SER A 180 -24.56 29.14 -1.53
C SER A 180 -25.24 30.32 -0.85
N SER A 181 -24.96 30.56 0.44
CA SER A 181 -25.55 31.68 1.19
C SER A 181 -25.10 33.04 0.66
N LEU A 182 -23.82 33.17 0.28
CA LEU A 182 -23.26 34.38 -0.30
C LEU A 182 -23.52 34.52 -1.82
N ARG A 183 -24.16 33.53 -2.45
CA ARG A 183 -24.42 33.45 -3.89
C ARG A 183 -23.17 33.64 -4.76
N VAL A 184 -22.03 33.15 -4.28
CA VAL A 184 -20.76 33.22 -5.00
C VAL A 184 -20.70 32.07 -6.01
N LEU A 185 -20.37 32.36 -7.26
CA LEU A 185 -20.33 31.33 -8.31
C LEU A 185 -19.16 30.35 -8.13
N ARG A 186 -17.96 30.84 -7.80
CA ARG A 186 -16.74 30.02 -7.75
C ARG A 186 -16.22 29.84 -6.32
N PRO A 187 -15.85 28.61 -5.92
CA PRO A 187 -15.25 28.34 -4.61
C PRO A 187 -14.03 29.20 -4.25
N LYS A 188 -13.20 29.60 -5.22
CA LYS A 188 -12.04 30.47 -4.93
C LYS A 188 -12.40 31.91 -4.52
N ASP A 189 -13.58 32.40 -4.92
CA ASP A 189 -14.00 33.79 -4.70
C ASP A 189 -14.53 34.01 -3.27
N LEU A 190 -14.61 32.95 -2.45
CA LEU A 190 -14.83 33.03 -1.01
C LEU A 190 -13.64 33.68 -0.30
N GLU A 191 -13.95 34.37 0.80
CA GLU A 191 -12.97 34.91 1.75
C GLU A 191 -12.08 33.79 2.32
N GLU A 192 -10.80 34.08 2.57
CA GLU A 192 -9.80 33.07 2.94
C GLU A 192 -10.15 32.29 4.22
N SER A 193 -10.81 32.95 5.19
CA SER A 193 -11.29 32.35 6.43
C SER A 193 -12.39 31.29 6.23
N LYS A 194 -13.17 31.46 5.17
CA LYS A 194 -14.34 30.64 4.78
C LYS A 194 -14.06 29.69 3.62
N ARG A 195 -12.84 29.77 3.08
CA ARG A 195 -12.44 29.01 1.90
C ARG A 195 -12.11 27.57 2.30
N GLY A 196 -12.98 26.66 1.89
CA GLY A 196 -12.76 25.22 2.02
C GLY A 196 -11.60 24.71 1.16
N PRO A 197 -11.29 23.40 1.24
CA PRO A 197 -10.19 22.79 0.51
C PRO A 197 -10.35 22.91 -1.01
N LEU A 198 -11.58 22.83 -1.53
CA LEU A 198 -11.86 22.99 -2.95
C LEU A 198 -11.54 24.40 -3.45
N GLY A 199 -11.94 25.43 -2.68
CA GLY A 199 -11.61 26.82 -3.01
C GLY A 199 -10.11 27.09 -2.95
N LYS A 200 -9.39 26.50 -1.99
CA LYS A 200 -7.92 26.58 -1.90
C LYS A 200 -7.24 25.91 -3.10
N ALA A 201 -7.72 24.74 -3.50
CA ALA A 201 -7.22 24.02 -4.67
C ALA A 201 -7.47 24.81 -5.97
N GLU A 202 -8.69 25.34 -6.16
CA GLU A 202 -9.02 26.16 -7.32
C GLU A 202 -8.20 27.46 -7.35
N LEU A 203 -8.02 28.11 -6.19
CA LEU A 203 -7.16 29.30 -6.09
C LEU A 203 -5.75 28.97 -6.53
N ARG A 204 -5.11 27.95 -5.94
CA ARG A 204 -3.74 27.53 -6.29
C ARG A 204 -3.60 27.18 -7.76
N ALA A 205 -4.57 26.44 -8.30
CA ALA A 205 -4.58 26.12 -9.73
C ALA A 205 -4.70 27.39 -10.58
N SER A 206 -5.56 28.34 -10.19
CA SER A 206 -5.74 29.60 -10.92
C SER A 206 -4.54 30.54 -10.79
N GLU A 207 -3.83 30.53 -9.66
CA GLU A 207 -2.59 31.26 -9.43
C GLU A 207 -1.47 30.68 -10.30
N ALA A 208 -1.30 29.35 -10.32
CA ALA A 208 -0.34 28.68 -11.20
C ALA A 208 -0.62 28.99 -12.68
N ILE A 209 -1.88 28.97 -13.12
CA ILE A 209 -2.25 29.36 -14.49
C ILE A 209 -1.95 30.84 -14.75
N ARG A 210 -2.23 31.74 -13.80
CA ARG A 210 -1.91 33.17 -13.94
C ARG A 210 -0.40 33.40 -14.02
N GLU A 211 0.37 32.68 -13.23
CA GLU A 211 1.83 32.74 -13.27
C GLU A 211 2.34 32.29 -14.63
N ILE A 212 1.85 31.15 -15.15
CA ILE A 212 2.14 30.68 -16.51
C ILE A 212 1.78 31.75 -17.54
N LEU A 213 0.59 32.35 -17.46
CA LEU A 213 0.15 33.39 -18.40
C LEU A 213 1.00 34.65 -18.32
N ASN A 214 1.43 35.06 -17.12
CA ASN A 214 2.29 36.22 -16.94
C ASN A 214 3.69 35.97 -17.53
N SER A 215 4.28 34.80 -17.25
CA SER A 215 5.55 34.39 -17.86
C SER A 215 5.42 34.35 -19.39
N GLU A 216 4.33 33.81 -19.91
CA GLU A 216 4.05 33.77 -21.35
C GLU A 216 3.87 35.17 -21.97
N LYS A 217 3.21 36.08 -21.26
CA LYS A 217 3.06 37.48 -21.69
C LYS A 217 4.43 38.16 -21.76
N THR A 218 5.26 38.01 -20.73
CA THR A 218 6.63 38.55 -20.76
C THR A 218 7.46 37.92 -21.89
N ARG A 219 7.22 36.65 -22.23
CA ARG A 219 7.82 35.99 -23.39
C ARG A 219 7.46 36.62 -24.70
N MET A 220 6.16 36.87 -24.91
CA MET A 220 5.70 37.54 -26.11
C MET A 220 6.25 38.97 -26.22
N GLU A 221 6.31 39.71 -25.11
CA GLU A 221 6.89 41.06 -25.09
C GLU A 221 8.37 41.06 -25.45
N GLN A 222 9.16 40.15 -24.85
CA GLN A 222 10.57 40.01 -25.18
C GLN A 222 10.80 39.52 -26.63
N SER A 223 9.93 38.63 -27.12
CA SER A 223 9.99 38.13 -28.50
C SER A 223 9.73 39.25 -29.51
N ARG A 224 8.78 40.16 -29.21
CA ARG A 224 8.50 41.34 -30.02
C ARG A 224 9.68 42.33 -30.04
N ILE A 225 10.34 42.54 -28.91
CA ILE A 225 11.49 43.46 -28.81
C ILE A 225 12.71 42.92 -29.56
N ARG A 226 12.95 41.62 -29.49
CA ARG A 226 14.12 40.97 -30.08
C ARG A 226 13.94 40.53 -31.54
N ASP A 227 12.75 40.72 -32.11
CA ASP A 227 12.37 40.24 -33.44
C ASP A 227 12.68 38.74 -33.65
N GLY A 228 12.31 37.92 -32.65
CA GLY A 228 12.64 36.50 -32.63
C GLY A 228 11.89 35.72 -31.55
N ILE A 229 11.76 34.40 -31.71
CA ILE A 229 11.06 33.54 -30.76
C ILE A 229 11.94 33.33 -29.52
N VAL A 230 11.49 33.82 -28.35
CA VAL A 230 12.14 33.56 -27.07
C VAL A 230 11.62 32.25 -26.48
N ARG A 231 12.52 31.39 -25.97
CA ARG A 231 12.13 30.10 -25.37
C ARG A 231 11.60 30.30 -23.95
N PRO A 232 10.75 29.39 -23.46
CA PRO A 232 10.28 29.42 -22.07
C PRO A 232 11.43 29.47 -21.03
N ILE A 233 12.52 28.75 -21.25
CA ILE A 233 13.68 28.73 -20.32
C ILE A 233 14.39 30.08 -20.15
N ASP A 234 14.30 30.96 -21.14
CA ASP A 234 15.01 32.25 -21.12
C ASP A 234 14.26 33.30 -20.26
N ILE A 235 13.13 32.91 -19.66
CA ILE A 235 12.24 33.77 -18.86
C ILE A 235 11.91 33.09 -17.53
N PRO A 236 11.93 33.84 -16.41
CA PRO A 236 11.54 33.28 -15.12
C PRO A 236 10.06 32.87 -15.13
N GLY A 237 9.80 31.61 -14.78
CA GLY A 237 8.45 31.09 -14.67
C GLY A 237 8.38 29.57 -14.58
N PRO A 238 7.21 29.03 -14.20
CA PRO A 238 7.01 27.60 -14.00
C PRO A 238 7.21 26.78 -15.29
N LEU A 239 6.90 27.36 -16.46
CA LEU A 239 7.18 26.72 -17.75
C LEU A 239 8.68 26.67 -18.08
N GLY A 240 9.43 27.70 -17.71
CA GLY A 240 10.88 27.74 -17.90
C GLY A 240 11.60 26.77 -16.98
N GLU A 241 11.16 26.64 -15.73
CA GLU A 241 11.65 25.63 -14.78
C GLU A 241 11.37 24.21 -15.25
N LEU A 242 10.15 23.95 -15.77
CA LEU A 242 9.78 22.67 -16.33
C LEU A 242 10.61 22.35 -17.59
N GLU A 243 10.74 23.30 -18.51
CA GLU A 243 11.61 23.13 -19.68
C GLU A 243 13.05 22.87 -19.25
N MET A 244 13.58 23.61 -18.29
CA MET A 244 14.92 23.41 -17.76
C MET A 244 15.11 22.02 -17.15
N ALA A 245 14.15 21.53 -16.38
CA ALA A 245 14.19 20.18 -15.82
C ALA A 245 14.17 19.11 -16.93
N VAL A 246 13.29 19.26 -17.93
CA VAL A 246 13.22 18.35 -19.08
C VAL A 246 14.49 18.41 -19.92
N LEU A 247 15.00 19.60 -20.19
CA LEU A 247 16.20 19.84 -20.98
C LEU A 247 17.44 19.30 -20.26
N ALA A 248 17.51 19.39 -18.93
CA ALA A 248 18.55 18.75 -18.13
C ALA A 248 18.51 17.21 -18.27
N VAL A 249 17.31 16.61 -18.26
CA VAL A 249 17.14 15.17 -18.53
C VAL A 249 17.60 14.83 -19.95
N VAL A 250 17.14 15.57 -20.96
CA VAL A 250 17.49 15.33 -22.36
C VAL A 250 18.99 15.49 -22.61
N LYS A 251 19.61 16.56 -22.10
CA LYS A 251 21.07 16.76 -22.19
C LYS A 251 21.85 15.63 -21.51
N GLY A 252 21.39 15.17 -20.35
CA GLY A 252 21.99 14.03 -19.67
C GLY A 252 21.90 12.74 -20.50
N GLU A 253 20.79 12.52 -21.21
CA GLU A 253 20.64 11.39 -22.14
C GLU A 253 21.48 11.54 -23.41
N GLU A 254 21.59 12.74 -23.98
CA GLU A 254 22.43 13.02 -25.15
C GLU A 254 23.91 12.82 -24.84
N GLN A 255 24.39 13.34 -23.71
CA GLN A 255 25.76 13.12 -23.24
C GLN A 255 26.05 11.63 -23.08
N ARG A 256 25.11 10.87 -22.52
CA ARG A 256 25.27 9.41 -22.40
C ARG A 256 25.32 8.71 -23.75
N LYS A 257 24.54 9.15 -24.73
CA LYS A 257 24.61 8.61 -26.10
C LYS A 257 25.98 8.87 -26.73
N LEU A 258 26.56 10.06 -26.53
CA LEU A 258 27.91 10.38 -27.00
C LEU A 258 28.95 9.49 -26.30
N GLU A 259 28.88 9.35 -24.98
CA GLU A 259 29.75 8.43 -24.21
C GLU A 259 29.62 6.98 -24.71
N THR A 260 28.40 6.54 -25.04
CA THR A 260 28.16 5.19 -25.59
C THR A 260 28.79 5.02 -26.97
N GLN A 261 28.76 6.07 -27.81
CA GLN A 261 29.41 6.07 -29.13
C GLN A 261 30.94 6.07 -29.01
N GLU A 262 31.51 6.79 -28.03
CA GLU A 262 32.96 6.79 -27.75
C GLU A 262 33.49 5.41 -27.33
N ILE A 263 32.67 4.59 -26.66
CA ILE A 263 33.02 3.22 -26.23
C ILE A 263 32.71 2.19 -27.35
N ASN A 264 32.72 2.61 -28.62
CA ASN A 264 32.43 1.78 -29.80
C ASN A 264 31.04 1.09 -29.77
N GLY A 265 30.07 1.63 -29.03
CA GLY A 265 28.69 1.12 -29.01
C GLY A 265 28.52 -0.30 -28.43
N ALA A 266 29.54 -0.85 -27.77
CA ALA A 266 29.52 -2.24 -27.31
C ALA A 266 28.53 -2.50 -26.16
N SER A 267 28.14 -1.46 -25.41
CA SER A 267 27.12 -1.57 -24.36
C SER A 267 26.46 -0.23 -24.08
N LEU A 268 25.11 -0.22 -23.99
CA LEU A 268 24.35 0.93 -23.51
C LEU A 268 24.76 1.24 -22.07
N ILE A 269 25.34 2.43 -21.85
CA ILE A 269 25.72 2.91 -20.52
C ILE A 269 24.43 3.21 -19.74
N ARG A 270 24.37 2.84 -18.45
CA ARG A 270 23.21 3.17 -17.59
C ARG A 270 23.29 4.62 -17.09
N PRO A 271 22.17 5.27 -16.76
CA PRO A 271 22.15 6.62 -16.19
C PRO A 271 23.10 6.85 -15.03
N LYS A 272 23.23 5.92 -14.10
CA LYS A 272 24.14 6.05 -12.96
C LYS A 272 25.63 5.91 -13.32
N ASP A 273 25.94 5.22 -14.42
CA ASP A 273 27.28 4.81 -14.82
C ASP A 273 27.91 5.80 -15.82
N SER A 274 27.20 6.88 -16.19
CA SER A 274 27.73 7.94 -17.05
C SER A 274 28.79 8.78 -16.33
N LYS A 275 29.74 9.33 -17.08
CA LYS A 275 30.83 10.15 -16.52
C LYS A 275 30.28 11.43 -15.90
N ILE A 276 29.27 12.02 -16.55
CA ILE A 276 28.48 13.13 -16.02
C ILE A 276 27.12 12.59 -15.61
N LYS A 277 26.82 12.67 -14.31
CA LYS A 277 25.54 12.21 -13.78
C LYS A 277 24.48 13.28 -14.04
N GLY A 278 23.47 12.92 -14.83
CA GLY A 278 22.26 13.73 -14.96
C GLY A 278 21.29 13.49 -13.79
N PRO A 279 20.15 14.20 -13.76
CA PRO A 279 19.14 14.03 -12.71
C PRO A 279 18.61 12.58 -12.61
N LEU A 280 18.46 11.89 -13.75
CA LEU A 280 18.09 10.47 -13.76
C LEU A 280 19.20 9.56 -13.21
N GLY A 281 20.46 9.93 -13.41
CA GLY A 281 21.61 9.18 -12.89
C GLY A 281 21.72 9.29 -11.38
N GLU A 282 21.51 10.48 -10.82
CA GLU A 282 21.44 10.70 -9.36
C GLU A 282 20.29 9.91 -8.72
N LEU A 283 19.11 9.94 -9.35
CA LEU A 283 17.95 9.19 -8.88
C LEU A 283 18.19 7.68 -8.95
N GLU A 284 18.76 7.17 -10.06
CA GLU A 284 19.13 5.75 -10.18
C GLU A 284 20.21 5.38 -9.15
N GLU A 285 21.20 6.24 -8.91
CA GLU A 285 22.23 5.99 -7.89
C GLU A 285 21.64 5.90 -6.48
N GLN A 286 20.74 6.82 -6.11
CA GLN A 286 20.03 6.78 -4.84
C GLN A 286 19.18 5.51 -4.72
N ALA A 287 18.46 5.14 -5.77
CA ALA A 287 17.67 3.92 -5.81
C ALA A 287 18.54 2.66 -5.70
N VAL A 288 19.66 2.59 -6.43
CA VAL A 288 20.60 1.47 -6.37
C VAL A 288 21.29 1.40 -5.01
N ALA A 289 21.64 2.53 -4.41
CA ALA A 289 22.20 2.58 -3.06
C ALA A 289 21.19 2.06 -2.04
N ALA A 290 19.92 2.44 -2.15
CA ALA A 290 18.85 1.90 -1.32
C ALA A 290 18.68 0.38 -1.49
N VAL A 291 18.67 -0.11 -2.73
CA VAL A 291 18.58 -1.56 -3.04
C VAL A 291 19.80 -2.32 -2.52
N LYS A 292 21.02 -1.76 -2.63
CA LYS A 292 22.24 -2.38 -2.10
C LYS A 292 22.17 -2.53 -0.59
N LYS A 293 21.76 -1.46 0.13
CA LYS A 293 21.55 -1.52 1.59
C LYS A 293 20.56 -2.62 1.95
N LEU A 294 19.42 -2.68 1.26
CA LEU A 294 18.43 -3.75 1.46
C LEU A 294 19.00 -5.15 1.18
N THR A 295 19.81 -5.29 0.14
CA THR A 295 20.44 -6.58 -0.23
C THR A 295 21.47 -7.01 0.81
N GLU A 296 22.26 -6.09 1.36
CA GLU A 296 23.23 -6.36 2.42
C GLU A 296 22.52 -6.78 3.72
N GLU A 297 21.45 -6.09 4.07
CA GLU A 297 20.58 -6.45 5.20
C GLU A 297 19.96 -7.84 5.02
N GLU A 298 19.43 -8.15 3.83
CA GLU A 298 18.85 -9.47 3.58
C GLU A 298 19.91 -10.57 3.55
N LYS A 299 21.12 -10.30 3.04
CA LYS A 299 22.23 -11.26 3.12
C LYS A 299 22.63 -11.54 4.58
N MET A 300 22.71 -10.51 5.41
CA MET A 300 22.97 -10.67 6.84
C MET A 300 21.85 -11.46 7.51
N ARG A 301 20.59 -11.19 7.15
CA ARG A 301 19.44 -11.94 7.64
C ARG A 301 19.47 -13.40 7.23
N VAL A 302 19.73 -13.72 5.96
CA VAL A 302 19.82 -15.10 5.47
C VAL A 302 20.96 -15.84 6.17
N ARG A 303 22.11 -15.18 6.40
CA ARG A 303 23.20 -15.77 7.19
C ARG A 303 22.79 -16.03 8.63
N ASN A 304 22.07 -15.11 9.27
CA ASN A 304 21.56 -15.30 10.63
C ASN A 304 20.52 -16.43 10.67
N ILE A 305 19.61 -16.52 9.68
CA ILE A 305 18.66 -17.63 9.55
C ILE A 305 19.39 -18.95 9.36
N GLN A 306 20.42 -18.98 8.52
CA GLN A 306 21.21 -20.18 8.28
C GLN A 306 21.96 -20.60 9.54
N LYS A 307 22.58 -19.64 10.24
CA LYS A 307 23.24 -19.88 11.53
C LYS A 307 22.24 -20.40 12.57
N PHE A 308 21.05 -19.80 12.67
CA PHE A 308 19.98 -20.27 13.55
C PHE A 308 19.54 -21.70 13.21
N LEU A 309 19.32 -21.98 11.93
CA LEU A 309 18.95 -23.33 11.47
C LEU A 309 20.05 -24.34 11.74
N ASP A 310 21.32 -23.98 11.57
CA ASP A 310 22.46 -24.85 11.85
C ASP A 310 22.62 -25.09 13.37
N GLU A 311 22.44 -24.07 14.22
CA GLU A 311 22.47 -24.20 15.69
C GLU A 311 21.28 -24.97 16.26
N HIS A 312 20.11 -24.88 15.61
CA HIS A 312 18.87 -25.56 15.99
C HIS A 312 18.52 -26.72 15.05
N ARG A 313 19.53 -27.38 14.46
CA ARG A 313 19.29 -28.54 13.60
C ARG A 313 18.52 -29.61 14.38
N PRO A 314 17.29 -29.97 13.95
CA PRO A 314 16.49 -30.98 14.64
C PRO A 314 17.22 -32.32 14.73
N MET A 315 18.05 -32.66 13.74
CA MET A 315 18.92 -33.83 13.76
C MET A 315 19.92 -33.85 14.91
N GLU A 316 20.45 -32.71 15.37
CA GLU A 316 21.49 -32.65 16.41
C GLU A 316 20.92 -32.51 17.82
N GLN A 317 19.79 -31.83 17.97
CA GLN A 317 19.19 -31.60 19.29
C GLN A 317 18.20 -32.71 19.71
N LEU A 318 17.52 -33.35 18.76
CA LEU A 318 16.44 -34.32 19.01
C LEU A 318 16.43 -35.46 17.97
N GLU A 319 17.51 -36.27 17.93
CA GLU A 319 17.67 -37.43 17.04
C GLU A 319 16.42 -38.36 16.93
N PRO A 320 15.72 -38.73 18.02
CA PRO A 320 14.57 -39.64 17.91
C PRO A 320 13.26 -38.94 17.51
N SER A 321 13.23 -37.62 17.32
CA SER A 321 12.03 -36.89 16.92
C SER A 321 11.65 -37.20 15.47
N ALA A 322 10.35 -37.27 15.17
CA ALA A 322 9.84 -37.47 13.81
C ALA A 322 10.36 -36.41 12.82
N LEU A 323 10.64 -35.19 13.31
CA LEU A 323 11.24 -34.12 12.49
C LEU A 323 12.72 -34.41 12.16
N GLY A 324 13.48 -34.94 13.12
CA GLY A 324 14.89 -35.31 12.94
C GLY A 324 15.04 -36.47 11.95
N MET A 325 14.23 -37.52 12.08
CA MET A 325 14.23 -38.64 11.13
C MET A 325 13.87 -38.19 9.70
N LEU A 326 12.90 -37.28 9.54
CA LEU A 326 12.52 -36.78 8.22
C LEU A 326 13.62 -35.91 7.60
N GLU A 327 14.30 -35.10 8.40
CA GLU A 327 15.49 -34.36 7.96
C GLU A 327 16.59 -35.31 7.49
N THR A 328 16.91 -36.38 8.24
CA THR A 328 17.93 -37.35 7.86
C THR A 328 17.61 -38.01 6.51
N VAL A 329 16.34 -38.36 6.28
CA VAL A 329 15.89 -38.95 5.01
C VAL A 329 16.03 -37.95 3.87
N VAL A 330 15.58 -36.70 4.04
CA VAL A 330 15.66 -35.67 3.00
C VAL A 330 17.11 -35.31 2.68
N VAL A 331 17.94 -35.08 3.69
CA VAL A 331 19.38 -34.80 3.52
C VAL A 331 20.08 -35.99 2.87
N GLY A 332 19.72 -37.22 3.26
CA GLY A 332 20.22 -38.44 2.63
C GLY A 332 19.88 -38.53 1.13
N ILE A 333 18.62 -38.25 0.76
CA ILE A 333 18.16 -38.27 -0.64
C ILE A 333 18.86 -37.19 -1.47
N VAL A 334 19.09 -36.00 -0.91
CA VAL A 334 19.73 -34.88 -1.66
C VAL A 334 21.24 -35.05 -1.73
N ARG A 335 21.89 -35.55 -0.67
CA ARG A 335 23.36 -35.64 -0.58
C ARG A 335 23.93 -36.90 -1.22
N ALA A 336 23.19 -38.01 -1.21
CA ALA A 336 23.63 -39.27 -1.80
C ALA A 336 23.95 -39.16 -3.30
N PRO A 337 23.13 -38.51 -4.16
CA PRO A 337 23.45 -38.33 -5.58
C PRO A 337 24.72 -37.50 -5.80
N ILE A 338 24.94 -36.45 -5.01
CA ILE A 338 26.12 -35.58 -5.12
C ILE A 338 27.39 -36.36 -4.79
N LEU A 339 27.37 -37.13 -3.70
CA LEU A 339 28.49 -38.00 -3.32
C LEU A 339 28.73 -39.08 -4.38
N LEU A 340 27.67 -39.67 -4.95
CA LEU A 340 27.77 -40.63 -6.06
C LEU A 340 28.43 -39.99 -7.29
N PHE A 341 28.03 -38.77 -7.65
CA PHE A 341 28.63 -38.03 -8.76
C PHE A 341 30.10 -37.68 -8.49
N GLN A 342 30.46 -37.30 -7.27
CA GLN A 342 31.86 -37.03 -6.88
C GLN A 342 32.73 -38.29 -6.91
N ILE A 343 32.18 -39.43 -6.50
CA ILE A 343 32.87 -40.72 -6.62
C ILE A 343 33.04 -41.08 -8.09
N LEU A 344 31.99 -40.94 -8.91
CA LEU A 344 32.06 -41.23 -10.34
C LEU A 344 33.03 -40.30 -11.08
N SER A 345 33.07 -39.00 -10.73
CA SER A 345 34.06 -38.08 -11.31
C SER A 345 35.47 -38.48 -10.89
N ARG A 346 35.69 -38.86 -9.64
CA ARG A 346 37.01 -39.29 -9.15
C ARG A 346 37.45 -40.62 -9.76
N VAL A 347 36.53 -41.56 -9.97
CA VAL A 347 36.80 -42.82 -10.69
C VAL A 347 37.09 -42.55 -12.16
N ARG A 348 36.37 -41.63 -12.80
CA ARG A 348 36.67 -41.18 -14.17
C ARG A 348 38.06 -40.57 -14.25
N ASP A 349 38.41 -39.69 -13.32
CA ASP A 349 39.73 -39.05 -13.26
C ASP A 349 40.83 -40.11 -13.06
N LEU A 350 40.60 -41.12 -12.21
CA LEU A 350 41.52 -42.24 -12.01
C LEU A 350 41.68 -43.10 -13.27
N LEU A 351 40.59 -43.46 -13.95
CA LEU A 351 40.61 -44.19 -15.21
C LEU A 351 41.25 -43.41 -16.36
N GLN A 352 41.16 -42.06 -16.33
CA GLN A 352 41.84 -41.21 -17.29
C GLN A 352 43.32 -41.00 -16.94
N SER A 353 43.70 -41.09 -15.65
CA SER A 353 45.09 -41.00 -15.20
C SER A 353 45.89 -42.31 -15.32
N GLU A 354 45.24 -43.47 -15.49
CA GLU A 354 45.92 -44.75 -15.76
C GLU A 354 46.37 -44.93 -17.22
N LEU A 355 46.07 -43.98 -18.11
CA LEU A 355 46.74 -43.85 -19.41
C LEU A 355 47.64 -42.61 -19.40
N ASP A 356 48.66 -42.62 -18.54
CA ASP A 356 49.79 -41.71 -18.74
C ASP A 356 50.57 -42.22 -19.96
N ASP A 357 50.69 -41.39 -21.01
CA ASP A 357 51.37 -41.73 -22.27
C ASP A 357 52.82 -42.23 -22.07
N ALA A 358 53.39 -42.00 -20.88
CA ALA A 358 54.66 -42.54 -20.42
C ALA A 358 54.66 -44.08 -20.34
N ASP A 359 53.61 -44.73 -19.83
CA ASP A 359 53.56 -46.18 -19.66
C ASP A 359 53.30 -46.91 -20.99
N VAL A 360 52.59 -46.26 -21.92
CA VAL A 360 52.40 -46.75 -23.28
C VAL A 360 53.72 -46.75 -24.06
N ASN A 361 54.61 -45.78 -23.81
CA ASN A 361 55.93 -45.74 -24.43
C ASN A 361 56.88 -46.80 -23.84
N ILE A 362 56.84 -47.06 -22.53
CA ILE A 362 57.62 -48.13 -21.90
C ILE A 362 57.20 -49.51 -22.43
N LEU A 363 55.90 -49.74 -22.68
CA LEU A 363 55.41 -50.98 -23.28
C LEU A 363 55.77 -51.14 -24.77
N LYS A 364 55.93 -50.03 -25.51
CA LYS A 364 56.42 -50.06 -26.90
C LYS A 364 57.91 -50.37 -26.96
N GLU A 365 58.73 -49.74 -26.11
CA GLU A 365 60.18 -50.03 -26.04
C GLU A 365 60.46 -51.48 -25.66
N LYS A 366 59.67 -52.04 -24.73
CA LYS A 366 59.83 -53.44 -24.30
C LYS A 366 59.47 -54.46 -25.38
N ASN A 367 58.57 -54.11 -26.31
CA ASN A 367 58.20 -54.94 -27.46
C ASN A 367 59.19 -54.82 -28.64
N THR A 368 59.92 -53.71 -28.76
CA THR A 368 61.01 -53.58 -29.74
C THR A 368 62.26 -54.36 -29.29
N ASP A 369 62.62 -54.31 -28.01
CA ASP A 369 63.78 -55.04 -27.46
C ASP A 369 63.62 -56.57 -27.49
N SER A 370 62.40 -57.08 -27.52
CA SER A 370 62.12 -58.52 -27.60
C SER A 370 62.08 -59.09 -29.02
N ASN A 371 62.07 -58.23 -30.05
CA ASN A 371 62.21 -58.64 -31.46
C ASN A 371 63.65 -58.56 -31.99
N GLU A 372 64.58 -57.89 -31.30
CA GLU A 372 66.01 -57.90 -31.64
C GLU A 372 66.80 -59.10 -31.05
N LYS A 373 66.13 -59.96 -30.25
CA LYS A 373 66.73 -61.17 -29.67
C LYS A 373 66.19 -62.49 -30.25
N LYS A 374 65.71 -62.49 -31.49
CA LYS A 374 65.35 -63.71 -32.24
C LYS A 374 66.15 -63.87 -33.51
#